data_AF-A0AA38L4X7-F1
#
_entry.id   AF-A0AA38L4X7-F1
#
_cell.length_a   1.000
_cell.length_b   1.000
_cell.length_c   1.000
_cell.angle_alpha   90.00
_cell.angle_beta   90.00
_cell.angle_gamma   90.00
#
_symmetry.space_group_name_H-M   'P 1'
#
loop_
_entity.id
_entity.type
_entity.pdbx_description
1 polymer ?
#
loop_
_entity_poly.entity_id
_entity_poly.type
_entity_poly.pdbx_seq_one_letter_code
_entity_poly.pdbx_strand_id
1 'polypeptide(L)'
;MMLLNQDVNREKVEPTREQSGYLKKGKIERDLMESFESSDYPDVADGVEETYIIKKEQESKTSAENYNGDETGLIRKEFEHHEKGMSRLNNGSFGSCPASVLESQAKWAGLWLQQPDKFYYGPLQDGILQSRMTVAQIINAEHVDEVSLVDNVTTAVAIVLQQVAWEFAEKRFQKGDVVLMLHYAYGAVKKSIKAYAGRAGAHIIEAKLPFPVGSNEDIIGSFRGAVDISKKND
;
A
#
# COMPACT_ATOMS: atom_id res chain seq x y z
N MET A 1 -9.38 -1.01 7.70
CA MET A 1 -10.51 -1.90 7.36
C MET A 1 -10.35 -3.11 8.25
N MET A 2 -11.27 -3.35 9.18
CA MET A 2 -11.20 -4.49 10.08
C MET A 2 -12.24 -5.49 9.57
N LEU A 3 -11.78 -6.63 9.05
CA LEU A 3 -12.64 -7.74 8.67
C LEU A 3 -12.70 -8.69 9.87
N LEU A 4 -13.89 -8.97 10.37
CA LEU A 4 -14.11 -9.94 11.45
C LEU A 4 -14.63 -11.23 10.80
N ASN A 5 -13.82 -12.29 10.84
CA ASN A 5 -14.21 -13.62 10.38
C ASN A 5 -14.85 -14.38 11.56
N GLN A 6 -16.04 -14.93 11.38
CA GLN A 6 -16.67 -15.80 12.37
C GLN A 6 -16.50 -17.28 11.99
N ASP A 7 -16.17 -18.04 13.02
CA ASP A 7 -16.29 -19.50 13.19
C ASP A 7 -15.09 -20.45 13.10
N VAL A 8 -15.17 -21.33 14.10
CA VAL A 8 -14.25 -22.31 14.66
C VAL A 8 -14.87 -23.70 14.41
N ASN A 9 -14.01 -24.70 14.16
CA ASN A 9 -14.23 -26.17 14.14
C ASN A 9 -14.79 -26.89 12.89
N ARG A 10 -13.86 -27.59 12.21
CA ARG A 10 -13.86 -28.97 11.60
C ARG A 10 -14.98 -29.35 10.59
N GLU A 11 -14.75 -30.04 9.47
CA GLU A 11 -13.90 -31.21 9.17
C GLU A 11 -13.36 -31.20 7.73
N LYS A 12 -12.25 -31.91 7.50
CA LYS A 12 -11.60 -32.11 6.18
C LYS A 12 -12.40 -33.11 5.34
N VAL A 13 -12.72 -32.74 4.10
CA VAL A 13 -13.15 -33.67 3.04
C VAL A 13 -12.30 -33.42 1.80
N GLU A 14 -11.54 -34.42 1.37
CA GLU A 14 -10.74 -34.39 0.14
C GLU A 14 -11.63 -34.60 -1.11
N PRO A 15 -11.40 -33.90 -2.23
CA PRO A 15 -12.08 -34.20 -3.48
C PRO A 15 -11.25 -35.11 -4.41
N THR A 16 -11.92 -36.16 -4.89
CA THR A 16 -11.51 -37.08 -5.95
C THR A 16 -11.33 -36.40 -7.31
N ARG A 17 -10.29 -36.85 -8.04
CA ARG A 17 -9.92 -36.45 -9.41
C ARG A 17 -10.95 -36.90 -10.44
N GLU A 18 -11.40 -35.98 -11.30
CA GLU A 18 -11.76 -36.26 -12.69
C GLU A 18 -11.19 -35.20 -13.63
N GLN A 19 -10.64 -35.67 -14.74
CA GLN A 19 -9.94 -34.92 -15.77
C GLN A 19 -10.94 -34.39 -16.80
N SER A 20 -10.90 -33.08 -17.07
CA SER A 20 -11.47 -32.50 -18.29
C SER A 20 -10.56 -31.38 -18.79
N GLY A 21 -10.16 -31.49 -20.06
CA GLY A 21 -9.21 -30.65 -20.75
C GLY A 21 -9.71 -29.23 -20.95
N TYR A 22 -9.20 -28.31 -20.14
CA TYR A 22 -9.08 -26.90 -20.47
C TYR A 22 -7.64 -26.48 -20.12
N LEU A 23 -6.92 -25.92 -21.09
CA LEU A 23 -5.61 -25.32 -20.88
C LEU A 23 -5.73 -24.27 -19.77
N LYS A 24 -5.21 -24.60 -18.59
CA LYS A 24 -5.24 -23.74 -17.39
C LYS A 24 -4.40 -22.50 -17.63
N LYS A 25 -5.07 -21.34 -17.63
CA LYS A 25 -4.49 -19.99 -17.56
C LYS A 25 -3.44 -19.86 -16.42
N GLY A 26 -3.60 -20.66 -15.35
CA GLY A 26 -2.68 -20.69 -14.21
C GLY A 26 -1.33 -21.42 -14.42
N LYS A 27 -1.05 -22.00 -15.59
CA LYS A 27 0.30 -22.53 -15.87
C LYS A 27 1.25 -21.41 -16.31
N ILE A 28 0.76 -20.44 -17.07
CA ILE A 28 1.59 -19.31 -17.54
C ILE A 28 1.93 -18.37 -16.37
N GLU A 29 1.01 -18.16 -15.42
CA GLU A 29 1.27 -17.35 -14.21
C GLU A 29 2.23 -18.05 -13.23
N ARG A 30 2.17 -19.39 -13.11
CA ARG A 30 3.16 -20.16 -12.33
C ARG A 30 4.53 -20.18 -12.99
N ASP A 31 4.59 -20.41 -14.30
CA ASP A 31 5.87 -20.44 -15.03
C ASP A 31 6.54 -19.05 -15.01
N LEU A 32 5.76 -17.96 -14.96
CA LEU A 32 6.27 -16.59 -14.75
C LEU A 32 6.76 -16.39 -13.30
N MET A 33 6.03 -16.83 -12.27
CA MET A 33 6.50 -16.70 -10.88
C MET A 33 7.69 -17.62 -10.54
N GLU A 34 7.74 -18.84 -11.06
CA GLU A 34 8.88 -19.77 -10.89
C GLU A 34 10.14 -19.25 -11.62
N SER A 35 9.99 -18.44 -12.68
CA SER A 35 11.10 -17.73 -13.31
C SER A 35 11.64 -16.54 -12.50
N PHE A 36 10.82 -15.99 -11.58
CA PHE A 36 11.26 -14.99 -10.61
C PHE A 36 11.94 -15.64 -9.39
N GLU A 37 11.53 -16.85 -9.00
CA GLU A 37 12.08 -17.58 -7.84
C GLU A 37 13.38 -18.37 -8.15
N SER A 38 13.69 -18.65 -9.42
CA SER A 38 14.88 -19.45 -9.82
C SER A 38 16.13 -18.63 -10.16
N SER A 39 16.08 -17.32 -9.97
CA SER A 39 17.27 -16.48 -10.05
C SER A 39 18.06 -16.62 -8.75
N ASP A 40 19.02 -17.54 -8.72
CA ASP A 40 20.07 -17.63 -7.69
C ASP A 40 20.85 -16.30 -7.61
N TYR A 41 20.30 -15.33 -6.88
CA TYR A 41 21.04 -14.17 -6.42
C TYR A 41 21.96 -14.64 -5.30
N PRO A 42 23.28 -14.45 -5.40
CA PRO A 42 24.17 -14.76 -4.28
C PRO A 42 23.74 -13.93 -3.06
N ASP A 43 23.71 -14.55 -1.89
CA ASP A 43 23.62 -13.86 -0.61
C ASP A 43 24.78 -12.85 -0.51
N VAL A 44 24.51 -11.58 -0.81
CA VAL A 44 25.45 -10.47 -0.63
C VAL A 44 25.00 -9.53 0.51
N ALA A 45 24.08 -9.99 1.36
CA ALA A 45 23.44 -9.16 2.38
C ALA A 45 24.38 -8.73 3.52
N ASP A 46 25.27 -9.61 3.99
CA ASP A 46 25.94 -9.40 5.28
C ASP A 46 27.10 -8.39 5.30
N GLY A 47 27.52 -7.84 4.14
CA GLY A 47 28.68 -6.91 4.09
C GLY A 47 28.42 -5.56 3.43
N VAL A 48 27.46 -5.50 2.50
CA VAL A 48 27.12 -4.27 1.77
C VAL A 48 26.20 -3.38 2.60
N GLU A 49 25.33 -3.98 3.40
CA GLU A 49 24.36 -3.29 4.26
C GLU A 49 25.07 -2.50 5.37
N GLU A 50 26.04 -3.11 6.05
CA GLU A 50 26.83 -2.46 7.11
C GLU A 50 27.67 -1.29 6.56
N THR A 51 28.33 -1.46 5.40
CA THR A 51 29.15 -0.38 4.81
C THR A 51 28.32 0.77 4.26
N TYR A 52 27.09 0.52 3.79
CA TYR A 52 26.17 1.55 3.32
C TYR A 52 25.54 2.33 4.48
N ILE A 53 25.16 1.64 5.56
CA ILE A 53 24.64 2.25 6.79
C ILE A 53 25.70 3.15 7.43
N ILE A 54 26.94 2.67 7.58
CA ILE A 54 28.05 3.44 8.18
C ILE A 54 28.37 4.70 7.35
N LYS A 55 28.37 4.61 6.02
CA LYS A 55 28.57 5.79 5.15
C LYS A 55 27.45 6.82 5.31
N LYS A 56 26.19 6.38 5.34
CA LYS A 56 25.05 7.30 5.53
C LYS A 56 25.01 7.92 6.92
N GLU A 57 25.35 7.19 7.97
CA GLU A 57 25.44 7.76 9.33
C GLU A 57 26.58 8.77 9.46
N GLN A 58 27.70 8.55 8.76
CA GLN A 58 28.79 9.52 8.72
C GLN A 58 28.41 10.76 7.90
N GLU A 59 27.78 10.61 6.74
CA GLU A 59 27.27 11.73 5.94
C GLU A 59 26.15 12.51 6.66
N SER A 60 25.27 11.83 7.42
CA SER A 60 24.22 12.46 8.22
C SER A 60 24.77 13.19 9.45
N LYS A 61 25.79 12.65 10.12
CA LYS A 61 26.47 13.33 11.25
C LYS A 61 27.26 14.55 10.78
N THR A 62 27.94 14.46 9.63
CA THR A 62 28.71 15.59 9.07
C THR A 62 27.82 16.73 8.57
N SER A 63 26.59 16.41 8.13
CA SER A 63 25.59 17.40 7.71
C SER A 63 24.81 18.01 8.88
N ALA A 64 24.53 17.24 9.94
CA ALA A 64 23.86 17.73 11.14
C ALA A 64 24.75 18.66 12.00
N GLU A 65 26.06 18.40 12.08
CA GLU A 65 26.99 19.19 12.91
C GLU A 65 27.33 20.58 12.33
N ASN A 66 26.99 20.86 11.06
CA ASN A 66 27.25 22.14 10.39
C ASN A 66 26.00 23.03 10.18
N TYR A 67 24.84 22.63 10.70
CA TYR A 67 23.58 23.34 10.45
C TYR A 67 23.31 24.44 11.47
N ASN A 68 23.82 25.64 11.20
CA ASN A 68 23.44 26.88 11.87
C ASN A 68 22.56 27.73 10.95
N GLY A 69 21.23 27.76 11.17
CA GLY A 69 20.39 28.90 10.80
C GLY A 69 19.43 28.73 9.60
N ASP A 70 18.14 28.87 9.91
CA ASP A 70 16.97 29.09 9.04
C ASP A 70 16.42 27.91 8.20
N GLU A 71 15.79 26.95 8.89
CA GLU A 71 14.95 25.91 8.29
C GLU A 71 13.86 26.46 7.35
N THR A 72 13.38 27.69 7.58
CA THR A 72 12.33 28.29 6.74
C THR A 72 12.86 28.76 5.39
N GLY A 73 14.13 29.18 5.33
CA GLY A 73 14.82 29.53 4.09
C GLY A 73 15.00 28.32 3.17
N LEU A 74 15.33 27.16 3.73
CA LEU A 74 15.52 25.92 2.97
C LEU A 74 14.21 25.37 2.42
N ILE A 75 13.15 25.34 3.25
CA ILE A 75 11.82 24.94 2.78
C ILE A 75 11.36 25.87 1.66
N ARG A 76 11.54 27.19 1.81
CA ARG A 76 11.17 28.13 0.76
C ARG A 76 11.91 27.84 -0.54
N LYS A 77 13.22 27.58 -0.47
CA LYS A 77 14.06 27.23 -1.62
C LYS A 77 13.55 25.96 -2.33
N GLU A 78 13.26 24.91 -1.59
CA GLU A 78 12.74 23.65 -2.13
C GLU A 78 11.36 23.79 -2.82
N PHE A 79 10.63 24.88 -2.56
CA PHE A 79 9.31 25.14 -3.16
C PHE A 79 9.25 26.44 -3.98
N GLU A 80 10.39 26.95 -4.45
CA GLU A 80 10.47 28.18 -5.27
C GLU A 80 9.69 28.09 -6.60
N HIS A 81 9.38 26.89 -7.07
CA HIS A 81 8.53 26.64 -8.23
C HIS A 81 7.03 26.88 -7.99
N HIS A 82 6.62 27.23 -6.76
CA HIS A 82 5.25 27.67 -6.50
C HIS A 82 4.97 29.03 -7.13
N GLU A 83 3.70 29.25 -7.49
CA GLU A 83 3.27 30.51 -8.07
C GLU A 83 3.45 31.67 -7.07
N LYS A 84 4.19 32.70 -7.49
CA LYS A 84 4.50 33.85 -6.63
C LYS A 84 3.22 34.63 -6.32
N GLY A 85 3.07 35.06 -5.07
CA GLY A 85 1.89 35.81 -4.61
C GLY A 85 0.66 34.94 -4.30
N MET A 86 0.74 33.62 -4.46
CA MET A 86 -0.35 32.68 -4.19
C MET A 86 0.02 31.71 -3.06
N SER A 87 -0.73 31.76 -1.96
CA SER A 87 -0.54 30.84 -0.84
C SER A 87 -1.25 29.51 -1.08
N ARG A 88 -0.50 28.40 -1.07
CA ARG A 88 -1.07 27.04 -1.14
C ARG A 88 -1.49 26.54 0.23
N LEU A 89 -2.75 26.78 0.59
CA LEU A 89 -3.32 26.35 1.88
C LEU A 89 -3.83 24.91 1.89
N ASN A 90 -3.99 24.28 0.72
CA ASN A 90 -4.46 22.91 0.58
C ASN A 90 -3.38 22.00 -0.01
N ASN A 91 -2.41 21.59 0.81
CA ASN A 91 -1.43 20.59 0.40
C ASN A 91 -2.01 19.16 0.45
N GLY A 92 -3.08 18.94 1.22
CA GLY A 92 -3.67 17.62 1.46
C GLY A 92 -4.42 17.01 0.28
N SER A 93 -4.74 17.75 -0.78
CA SER A 93 -5.40 17.19 -1.97
C SER A 93 -4.43 16.51 -2.95
N PHE A 94 -3.46 17.26 -3.47
CA PHE A 94 -2.57 16.79 -4.55
C PHE A 94 -1.09 16.87 -4.19
N GLY A 95 -0.75 17.49 -3.06
CA GLY A 95 0.64 17.74 -2.68
C GLY A 95 1.36 18.73 -3.58
N SER A 96 2.68 18.80 -3.36
CA SER A 96 3.69 19.35 -4.25
C SER A 96 5.03 18.72 -3.86
N CYS A 97 5.84 18.34 -4.84
CA CYS A 97 7.17 17.78 -4.55
C CYS A 97 8.19 18.91 -4.37
N PRO A 98 9.14 18.76 -3.43
CA PRO A 98 10.26 19.68 -3.30
C PRO A 98 11.21 19.57 -4.51
N ALA A 99 11.98 20.62 -4.79
CA ALA A 99 12.85 20.74 -5.96
C ALA A 99 13.87 19.59 -6.07
N SER A 100 14.46 19.16 -4.95
CA SER A 100 15.39 18.03 -4.89
C SER A 100 14.77 16.69 -5.35
N VAL A 101 13.48 16.47 -5.05
CA VAL A 101 12.74 15.29 -5.50
C VAL A 101 12.43 15.38 -7.00
N LEU A 102 12.07 16.58 -7.49
CA LEU A 102 11.84 16.81 -8.92
C LEU A 102 13.12 16.59 -9.74
N GLU A 103 14.26 17.05 -9.26
CA GLU A 103 15.57 16.82 -9.89
C GLU A 103 15.90 15.32 -9.95
N SER A 104 15.68 14.60 -8.85
CA SER A 104 15.86 13.15 -8.81
C SER A 104 14.94 12.45 -9.82
N GLN A 105 13.66 12.82 -9.87
CA GLN A 105 12.71 12.27 -10.85
C GLN A 105 13.19 12.48 -12.30
N ALA A 106 13.66 13.69 -12.63
CA ALA A 106 14.17 14.02 -13.96
C ALA A 106 15.42 13.18 -14.31
N LYS A 107 16.32 12.96 -13.35
CA LYS A 107 17.49 12.09 -13.52
C LYS A 107 17.07 10.65 -13.82
N TRP A 108 16.15 10.08 -13.05
CA TRP A 108 15.65 8.72 -13.26
C TRP A 108 14.94 8.57 -14.62
N ALA A 109 14.14 9.56 -15.03
CA ALA A 109 13.54 9.59 -16.37
C ALA A 109 14.61 9.63 -17.48
N GLY A 110 15.70 10.39 -17.27
CA GLY A 110 16.83 10.42 -18.19
C GLY A 110 17.54 9.06 -18.32
N LEU A 111 17.71 8.33 -17.21
CA LEU A 111 18.31 6.98 -17.23
C LEU A 111 17.46 6.00 -18.04
N TRP A 112 16.13 6.04 -17.87
CA TRP A 112 15.20 5.23 -18.68
C TRP A 112 15.38 5.52 -20.17
N LEU A 113 15.40 6.80 -20.57
CA LEU A 113 15.48 7.20 -21.97
C LEU A 113 16.83 6.85 -22.65
N GLN A 114 17.91 6.71 -21.88
CA GLN A 114 19.23 6.37 -22.42
C GLN A 114 19.31 4.92 -22.92
N GLN A 115 18.82 3.97 -22.12
CA GLN A 115 18.82 2.54 -22.42
C GLN A 115 17.73 1.83 -21.58
N PRO A 116 16.48 1.76 -22.08
CA PRO A 116 15.35 1.20 -21.33
C PRO A 116 15.58 -0.24 -20.84
N ASP A 117 16.15 -1.09 -21.69
CA ASP A 117 16.39 -2.50 -21.36
C ASP A 117 17.37 -2.63 -20.18
N LYS A 118 18.51 -1.93 -20.26
CA LYS A 118 19.51 -1.91 -19.18
C LYS A 118 18.90 -1.38 -17.88
N PHE A 119 18.09 -0.33 -17.97
CA PHE A 119 17.45 0.24 -16.80
C PHE A 119 16.43 -0.72 -16.17
N TYR A 120 15.61 -1.38 -16.98
CA TYR A 120 14.54 -2.28 -16.52
C TYR A 120 15.09 -3.49 -15.76
N TYR A 121 16.17 -4.11 -16.26
CA TYR A 121 16.76 -5.31 -15.67
C TYR A 121 17.76 -5.02 -14.53
N GLY A 122 18.06 -3.76 -14.21
CA GLY A 122 19.02 -3.41 -13.16
C GLY A 122 18.52 -2.24 -12.31
N PRO A 123 18.89 -0.98 -12.64
CA PRO A 123 18.60 0.20 -11.83
C PRO A 123 17.15 0.32 -11.32
N LEU A 124 16.15 -0.09 -12.11
CA LEU A 124 14.76 -0.07 -11.69
C LEU A 124 14.49 -0.98 -10.49
N GLN A 125 14.98 -2.22 -10.52
CA GLN A 125 14.74 -3.21 -9.47
C GLN A 125 15.42 -2.77 -8.17
N ASP A 126 16.68 -2.36 -8.26
CA ASP A 126 17.44 -1.83 -7.12
C ASP A 126 16.75 -0.59 -6.52
N GLY A 127 16.27 0.31 -7.39
CA GLY A 127 15.54 1.50 -6.98
C GLY A 127 14.21 1.20 -6.26
N ILE A 128 13.45 0.22 -6.76
CA ILE A 128 12.21 -0.22 -6.13
C ILE A 128 12.50 -0.85 -4.76
N LEU A 129 13.48 -1.74 -4.67
CA LEU A 129 13.86 -2.39 -3.41
C LEU A 129 14.32 -1.35 -2.37
N GLN A 130 15.23 -0.44 -2.76
CA GLN A 130 15.71 0.62 -1.88
C GLN A 130 14.57 1.53 -1.40
N SER A 131 13.61 1.84 -2.29
CA SER A 131 12.43 2.63 -1.95
C SER A 131 11.54 1.89 -0.95
N ARG A 132 11.28 0.59 -1.16
CA ARG A 132 10.51 -0.25 -0.22
C ARG A 132 11.18 -0.35 1.13
N MET A 133 12.49 -0.58 1.19
CA MET A 133 13.25 -0.63 2.45
C MET A 133 13.18 0.69 3.22
N THR A 134 13.32 1.81 2.51
CA THR A 134 13.22 3.15 3.12
C THR A 134 11.82 3.40 3.69
N VAL A 135 10.77 3.02 2.94
CA VAL A 135 9.39 3.13 3.42
C VAL A 135 9.14 2.21 4.62
N ALA A 136 9.61 0.96 4.58
CA ALA A 136 9.47 -0.01 5.66
C ALA A 136 10.04 0.55 6.98
N GLN A 137 11.21 1.17 6.93
CA GLN A 137 11.81 1.86 8.08
C GLN A 137 10.94 3.01 8.58
N ILE A 138 10.39 3.85 7.70
CA ILE A 138 9.53 4.99 8.07
C ILE A 138 8.23 4.54 8.75
N ILE A 139 7.63 3.44 8.28
CA ILE A 139 6.36 2.94 8.81
C ILE A 139 6.53 1.87 9.90
N ASN A 140 7.77 1.55 10.28
CA ASN A 140 8.13 0.46 11.22
C ASN A 140 7.54 -0.90 10.82
N ALA A 141 7.60 -1.24 9.52
CA ALA A 141 7.28 -2.59 9.06
C ALA A 141 8.35 -3.58 9.51
N GLU A 142 7.96 -4.81 9.84
CA GLU A 142 8.89 -5.84 10.33
C GLU A 142 9.78 -6.37 9.19
N HIS A 143 9.22 -6.49 7.99
CA HIS A 143 9.91 -6.97 6.80
C HIS A 143 9.57 -6.14 5.56
N VAL A 144 10.51 -6.05 4.61
CA VAL A 144 10.31 -5.29 3.35
C VAL A 144 9.13 -5.83 2.52
N ASP A 145 8.80 -7.10 2.68
CA ASP A 145 7.68 -7.77 1.98
C ASP A 145 6.30 -7.34 2.45
N GLU A 146 6.21 -6.62 3.56
CA GLU A 146 4.97 -5.97 3.99
C GLU A 146 4.68 -4.66 3.23
N VAL A 147 5.63 -4.19 2.41
CA VAL A 147 5.54 -2.93 1.67
C VAL A 147 5.45 -3.19 0.18
N SER A 148 4.35 -2.73 -0.44
CA SER A 148 4.18 -2.69 -1.90
C SER A 148 4.00 -1.25 -2.37
N LEU A 149 4.65 -0.90 -3.49
CA LEU A 149 4.52 0.43 -4.11
C LEU A 149 3.48 0.37 -5.23
N VAL A 150 2.53 1.28 -5.20
CA VAL A 150 1.46 1.40 -6.21
C VAL A 150 1.21 2.86 -6.54
N ASP A 151 0.62 3.14 -7.70
CA ASP A 151 0.50 4.50 -8.23
C ASP A 151 -0.25 5.47 -7.31
N ASN A 152 -1.32 5.00 -6.65
CA ASN A 152 -2.14 5.82 -5.76
C ASN A 152 -3.05 4.96 -4.85
N VAL A 153 -3.67 5.62 -3.87
CA VAL A 153 -4.56 5.00 -2.88
C VAL A 153 -5.78 4.32 -3.53
N THR A 154 -6.34 4.88 -4.59
CA THR A 154 -7.50 4.28 -5.26
C THR A 154 -7.13 2.95 -5.93
N THR A 155 -5.95 2.88 -6.56
CA THR A 155 -5.39 1.63 -7.09
C THR A 155 -5.18 0.60 -5.98
N ALA A 156 -4.58 1.00 -4.85
CA ALA A 156 -4.38 0.11 -3.70
C ALA A 156 -5.69 -0.48 -3.18
N VAL A 157 -6.72 0.36 -3.03
CA VAL A 157 -8.05 -0.04 -2.57
C VAL A 157 -8.71 -1.00 -3.57
N ALA A 158 -8.57 -0.76 -4.88
CA ALA A 158 -9.11 -1.65 -5.89
C ALA A 158 -8.46 -3.05 -5.83
N ILE A 159 -7.13 -3.12 -5.66
CA ILE A 159 -6.40 -4.39 -5.53
C ILE A 159 -6.93 -5.21 -4.33
N VAL A 160 -7.01 -4.61 -3.15
CA VAL A 160 -7.50 -5.30 -1.94
C VAL A 160 -8.95 -5.73 -2.10
N LEU A 161 -9.82 -4.88 -2.65
CA LEU A 161 -11.23 -5.21 -2.81
C LEU A 161 -11.49 -6.23 -3.92
N GLN A 162 -10.65 -6.26 -4.95
CA GLN A 162 -10.69 -7.32 -5.94
C GLN A 162 -10.38 -8.66 -5.28
N GLN A 163 -9.34 -8.74 -4.43
CA GLN A 163 -9.06 -9.94 -3.65
C GLN A 163 -10.26 -10.34 -2.78
N VAL A 164 -10.88 -9.39 -2.07
CA VAL A 164 -12.11 -9.67 -1.30
C VAL A 164 -13.21 -10.25 -2.18
N ALA A 165 -13.43 -9.74 -3.40
CA ALA A 165 -14.41 -10.32 -4.31
C ALA A 165 -14.08 -11.76 -4.72
N TRP A 166 -12.79 -12.10 -4.88
CA TRP A 166 -12.35 -13.48 -5.11
C TRP A 166 -12.63 -14.39 -3.91
N GLU A 167 -12.48 -13.91 -2.68
CA GLU A 167 -12.82 -14.69 -1.47
C GLU A 167 -14.30 -15.14 -1.47
N PHE A 168 -15.23 -14.30 -1.92
CA PHE A 168 -16.63 -14.68 -2.11
C PHE A 168 -16.81 -15.68 -3.27
N ALA A 169 -16.13 -15.46 -4.40
CA ALA A 169 -16.22 -16.35 -5.56
C ALA A 169 -15.70 -17.77 -5.23
N GLU A 170 -14.67 -17.86 -4.40
CA GLU A 170 -14.07 -19.10 -3.92
C GLU A 170 -14.78 -19.69 -2.69
N LYS A 171 -15.86 -19.04 -2.23
CA LYS A 171 -16.67 -19.45 -1.06
C LYS A 171 -15.87 -19.49 0.26
N ARG A 172 -14.79 -18.71 0.36
CA ARG A 172 -14.07 -18.45 1.62
C ARG A 172 -14.81 -17.42 2.47
N PHE A 173 -15.49 -16.48 1.81
CA PHE A 173 -16.53 -15.64 2.40
C PHE A 173 -17.92 -16.09 1.97
N GLN A 174 -18.90 -15.83 2.83
CA GLN A 174 -20.29 -16.20 2.61
C GLN A 174 -21.12 -14.97 2.26
N LYS A 175 -22.13 -15.17 1.40
CA LYS A 175 -23.10 -14.11 1.13
C LYS A 175 -23.76 -13.69 2.44
N GLY A 176 -23.76 -12.38 2.72
CA GLY A 176 -24.18 -11.83 4.02
C GLY A 176 -23.01 -11.29 4.83
N ASP A 177 -21.79 -11.78 4.62
CA ASP A 177 -20.58 -11.29 5.30
C ASP A 177 -20.45 -9.77 5.19
N VAL A 178 -20.01 -9.15 6.27
CA VAL A 178 -20.15 -7.71 6.45
C VAL A 178 -18.85 -6.98 6.18
N VAL A 179 -18.92 -5.94 5.35
CA VAL A 179 -17.89 -4.91 5.24
C VAL A 179 -18.32 -3.69 6.04
N LEU A 180 -17.55 -3.38 7.08
CA LEU A 180 -17.76 -2.21 7.94
C LEU A 180 -16.82 -1.06 7.54
N MET A 181 -17.38 0.13 7.37
CA MET A 181 -16.60 1.36 7.11
C MET A 181 -17.17 2.56 7.84
N LEU A 182 -16.35 3.60 8.05
CA LEU A 182 -16.85 4.89 8.54
C LEU A 182 -17.69 5.60 7.47
N HIS A 183 -18.75 6.28 7.88
CA HIS A 183 -19.51 7.13 6.97
C HIS A 183 -18.74 8.37 6.46
N TYR A 184 -17.58 8.70 7.04
CA TYR A 184 -16.64 9.70 6.50
C TYR A 184 -15.59 9.13 5.54
N ALA A 185 -15.62 7.82 5.27
CA ALA A 185 -14.69 7.22 4.31
C ALA A 185 -14.75 7.93 2.96
N TYR A 186 -13.58 8.05 2.31
CA TYR A 186 -13.44 8.75 1.04
C TYR A 186 -14.43 8.23 -0.01
N GLY A 187 -15.08 9.12 -0.75
CA GLY A 187 -16.18 8.77 -1.64
C GLY A 187 -15.81 7.71 -2.69
N ALA A 188 -14.60 7.75 -3.24
CA ALA A 188 -14.14 6.73 -4.19
C ALA A 188 -13.96 5.35 -3.53
N VAL A 189 -13.53 5.30 -2.27
CA VAL A 189 -13.41 4.05 -1.49
C VAL A 189 -14.79 3.44 -1.26
N LYS A 190 -15.78 4.26 -0.84
CA LYS A 190 -17.16 3.77 -0.66
C LYS A 190 -17.75 3.18 -1.93
N LYS A 191 -17.55 3.87 -3.07
CA LYS A 191 -18.00 3.38 -4.38
C LYS A 191 -17.30 2.08 -4.77
N SER A 192 -16.01 1.96 -4.50
CA SER A 192 -15.23 0.75 -4.77
C SER A 192 -15.71 -0.42 -3.91
N ILE A 193 -15.96 -0.23 -2.61
CA ILE A 193 -16.50 -1.26 -1.72
C ILE A 193 -17.84 -1.79 -2.24
N LYS A 194 -18.74 -0.88 -2.65
CA LYS A 194 -20.03 -1.25 -3.26
C LYS A 194 -19.85 -2.02 -4.57
N ALA A 195 -18.90 -1.60 -5.41
CA ALA A 195 -18.65 -2.20 -6.71
C ALA A 195 -18.01 -3.60 -6.64
N TYR A 196 -17.12 -3.84 -5.68
CA TYR A 196 -16.42 -5.13 -5.56
C TYR A 196 -17.09 -6.03 -4.53
N ALA A 197 -17.04 -5.66 -3.24
CA ALA A 197 -17.54 -6.52 -2.16
C ALA A 197 -19.08 -6.62 -2.16
N GLY A 198 -19.78 -5.49 -2.32
CA GLY A 198 -21.25 -5.48 -2.32
C GLY A 198 -21.84 -6.32 -3.45
N ARG A 199 -21.26 -6.24 -4.66
CA ARG A 199 -21.67 -7.07 -5.80
C ARG A 199 -21.30 -8.54 -5.65
N ALA A 200 -20.25 -8.85 -4.89
CA ALA A 200 -19.85 -10.21 -4.58
C ALA A 200 -20.72 -10.89 -3.50
N GLY A 201 -21.57 -10.13 -2.81
CA GLY A 201 -22.53 -10.64 -1.82
C GLY A 201 -22.31 -10.11 -0.40
N ALA A 202 -21.37 -9.20 -0.19
CA ALA A 202 -21.15 -8.59 1.11
C ALA A 202 -22.29 -7.63 1.50
N HIS A 203 -22.65 -7.62 2.77
CA HIS A 203 -23.49 -6.57 3.35
C HIS A 203 -22.63 -5.39 3.79
N ILE A 204 -23.03 -4.16 3.45
CA ILE A 204 -22.19 -2.97 3.68
C ILE A 204 -22.82 -2.13 4.79
N ILE A 205 -22.07 -1.93 5.87
CA ILE A 205 -22.49 -1.13 7.03
C ILE A 205 -21.60 0.09 7.15
N GLU A 206 -22.23 1.27 7.30
CA GLU A 206 -21.54 2.52 7.59
C GLU A 206 -21.67 2.87 9.08
N ALA A 207 -20.56 2.84 9.81
CA ALA A 207 -20.48 3.36 11.17
C ALA A 207 -20.60 4.89 11.16
N LYS A 208 -21.65 5.40 11.80
CA LYS A 208 -21.88 6.83 11.98
C LYS A 208 -21.00 7.33 13.13
N LEU A 209 -20.22 8.36 12.86
CA LEU A 209 -19.30 8.98 13.81
C LEU A 209 -19.69 10.46 13.98
N PRO A 210 -19.88 10.98 15.20
CA PRO A 210 -20.20 12.39 15.39
C PRO A 210 -19.03 13.29 14.98
N PHE A 211 -19.32 14.55 14.64
CA PHE A 211 -18.30 15.57 14.45
C PHE A 211 -18.72 16.90 15.13
N PRO A 212 -17.86 17.51 15.98
CA PRO A 212 -16.56 17.00 16.40
C PRO A 212 -16.69 15.75 17.28
N VAL A 213 -15.68 14.88 17.24
CA VAL A 213 -15.59 13.71 18.13
C VAL A 213 -15.10 14.19 19.49
N GLY A 214 -15.73 13.74 20.59
CA GLY A 214 -15.40 14.18 21.95
C GLY A 214 -14.32 13.33 22.64
N SER A 215 -14.21 12.05 22.28
CA SER A 215 -13.31 11.09 22.92
C SER A 215 -12.98 9.89 22.03
N ASN A 216 -11.97 9.10 22.40
CA ASN A 216 -11.66 7.83 21.74
C ASN A 216 -12.79 6.81 21.97
N GLU A 217 -13.43 6.87 23.13
CA GLU A 217 -14.57 6.05 23.53
C GLU A 217 -15.76 6.25 22.60
N ASP A 218 -16.00 7.47 22.11
CA ASP A 218 -17.04 7.76 21.12
C ASP A 218 -16.77 7.03 19.80
N ILE A 219 -15.51 6.99 19.35
CA ILE A 219 -15.11 6.29 18.12
C ILE A 219 -15.34 4.78 18.30
N ILE A 220 -14.84 4.23 19.40
CA ILE A 220 -14.97 2.80 19.71
C ILE A 220 -16.45 2.42 19.85
N GLY A 221 -17.24 3.25 20.53
CA GLY A 221 -18.68 3.08 20.70
C GLY A 221 -19.43 3.05 19.36
N SER A 222 -19.13 3.98 18.45
CA SER A 222 -19.68 4.00 17.09
C SER A 222 -19.37 2.71 16.31
N PHE A 223 -18.15 2.19 16.40
CA PHE A 223 -17.78 0.93 15.76
C PHE A 223 -18.45 -0.28 16.41
N ARG A 224 -18.48 -0.36 17.75
CA ARG A 224 -19.17 -1.44 18.48
C ARG A 224 -20.66 -1.48 18.12
N GLY A 225 -21.34 -0.34 18.12
CA GLY A 225 -22.75 -0.27 17.73
C GLY A 225 -22.98 -0.74 16.29
N ALA A 226 -22.07 -0.44 15.37
CA ALA A 226 -22.16 -0.92 14.00
C ALA A 226 -21.92 -2.43 13.85
N VAL A 227 -21.02 -3.00 14.66
CA VAL A 227 -20.84 -4.47 14.78
C VAL A 227 -22.08 -5.13 15.39
N ASP A 228 -22.72 -4.51 16.38
CA ASP A 228 -23.95 -5.07 16.97
C ASP A 228 -25.13 -5.07 15.99
N ILE A 229 -25.20 -4.07 15.10
CA ILE A 229 -26.16 -4.06 13.98
C ILE A 229 -25.83 -5.20 13.01
N SER A 230 -24.55 -5.44 12.74
CA SER A 230 -24.13 -6.48 11.79
C SER A 230 -24.57 -7.88 12.20
N LYS A 231 -24.52 -8.18 13.50
CA LYS A 231 -24.93 -9.48 14.07
C LYS A 231 -26.44 -9.71 14.12
N LYS A 232 -27.25 -8.67 13.94
CA LYS A 232 -28.73 -8.75 14.00
C LYS A 232 -29.37 -9.03 12.64
N ASN A 233 -28.58 -8.99 11.57
CA ASN A 233 -29.04 -9.19 10.20
C ASN A 233 -28.85 -10.64 9.69
N ASP A 234 -28.48 -11.56 10.58
CA ASP A 234 -28.54 -13.02 10.41
C ASP A 234 -29.93 -13.57 10.85
#